data_AF-A0A248TPW1-F1
#
_entry.id   AF-A0A248TPW1-F1
#
_cell.length_a   1.000
_cell.length_b   1.000
_cell.length_c   1.000
_cell.angle_alpha   90.00
_cell.angle_beta   90.00
_cell.angle_gamma   90.00
#
_symmetry.space_group_name_H-M   'P 1'
#
loop_
_entity.id
_entity.type
_entity.pdbx_description
1 polymer ?
#
loop_
_entity_poly.entity_id
_entity_poly.type
_entity_poly.pdbx_seq_one_letter_code
_entity_poly.pdbx_strand_id
1 'polypeptide(L)' 'MKEYVEETLDNNRMRELKEVLDYINKNNPYDEEITLSSLVRYLFEDLMDGTRNITKVIGNWLDKYK' A
#
# COMPACT_ATOMS: atom_id res chain seq x y z
N MET A 1 0.59 13.59 0.30
CA MET A 1 0.93 12.16 0.43
C MET A 1 -0.12 11.29 -0.26
N LYS A 2 -1.42 11.45 0.05
CA LYS A 2 -2.53 10.79 -0.67
C LYS A 2 -2.52 11.09 -2.18
N GLU A 3 -2.40 12.36 -2.55
CA GLU A 3 -2.33 12.79 -3.96
C GLU A 3 -1.13 12.18 -4.69
N TYR A 4 0.07 12.19 -4.09
CA TYR A 4 1.26 11.59 -4.71
C TYR A 4 1.09 10.09 -4.97
N VAL A 5 0.39 9.38 -4.08
CA VAL A 5 0.12 7.94 -4.24
C VAL A 5 -0.95 7.69 -5.30
N GLU A 6 -1.98 8.53 -5.37
CA GLU A 6 -3.01 8.51 -6.41
C GLU A 6 -2.46 8.91 -7.81
N GLU A 7 -1.47 9.79 -7.87
CA GLU A 7 -0.82 10.22 -9.11
C GLU A 7 0.23 9.22 -9.62
N THR A 8 0.86 8.46 -8.73
CA THR A 8 1.96 7.55 -9.09
C THR A 8 1.55 6.09 -9.24
N LEU A 9 0.43 5.67 -8.65
CA LEU A 9 -0.12 4.33 -8.83
C LEU A 9 -1.20 4.34 -9.89
N ASP A 10 -1.15 3.36 -10.80
CA ASP A 10 -2.25 3.16 -11.73
C ASP A 10 -3.51 2.68 -10.98
N ASN A 11 -4.67 2.95 -11.57
CA ASN A 11 -5.97 2.66 -10.96
C ASN A 11 -6.18 1.18 -10.60
N ASN A 12 -5.54 0.24 -11.31
CA ASN A 12 -5.69 -1.18 -11.00
C ASN A 12 -4.93 -1.54 -9.73
N ARG A 13 -3.67 -1.11 -9.62
CA ARG A 13 -2.86 -1.28 -8.40
C ARG A 13 -3.51 -0.61 -7.19
N MET A 14 -4.14 0.54 -7.40
CA MET A 14 -4.92 1.21 -6.35
C MET A 14 -6.12 0.37 -5.88
N ARG A 15 -6.79 -0.32 -6.80
CA ARG A 15 -7.91 -1.22 -6.46
C ARG A 15 -7.41 -2.43 -5.68
N GLU A 16 -6.33 -3.06 -6.12
CA GLU A 16 -5.70 -4.19 -5.42
C GLU A 16 -5.29 -3.80 -3.99
N LEU A 17 -4.71 -2.60 -3.79
CA LEU A 17 -4.37 -2.10 -2.46
C LEU A 17 -5.59 -1.87 -1.56
N LYS A 18 -6.72 -1.41 -2.13
CA LYS A 18 -7.97 -1.26 -1.37
C LYS A 18 -8.51 -2.62 -0.95
N GLU A 19 -8.50 -3.61 -1.84
CA GLU A 19 -8.92 -4.98 -1.50
C GLU A 19 -8.05 -5.58 -0.39
N VAL A 20 -6.73 -5.34 -0.42
CA VAL A 20 -5.79 -5.71 0.65
C VAL A 20 -6.11 -4.97 1.95
N LEU A 21 -6.34 -3.66 1.90
CA LEU A 21 -6.67 -2.85 3.07
C LEU A 21 -7.97 -3.32 3.72
N ASP A 22 -9.00 -3.57 2.93
CA ASP A 22 -10.29 -4.09 3.38
C ASP A 22 -10.12 -5.46 4.05
N TYR A 23 -9.29 -6.34 3.47
CA TYR A 23 -8.96 -7.63 4.09
C TYR A 23 -8.26 -7.45 5.44
N ILE A 24 -7.26 -6.56 5.52
CA ILE A 24 -6.53 -6.30 6.76
C ILE A 24 -7.46 -5.76 7.84
N ASN A 25 -8.28 -4.75 7.51
CA ASN A 25 -9.23 -4.15 8.46
C ASN A 25 -10.31 -5.13 8.91
N LYS A 26 -10.84 -5.95 8.00
CA LYS A 26 -11.84 -6.97 8.33
C LYS A 26 -11.33 -8.02 9.32
N ASN A 27 -10.03 -8.33 9.26
CA ASN A 27 -9.39 -9.31 10.14
C ASN A 27 -8.61 -8.66 11.29
N ASN A 28 -8.72 -7.35 11.46
CA ASN A 28 -8.02 -6.63 12.51
C ASN A 28 -8.71 -6.91 13.86
N PRO A 29 -8.04 -7.53 14.86
CA PRO A 29 -8.63 -7.75 16.17
C PRO A 29 -8.70 -6.47 17.02
N TYR A 30 -8.11 -5.37 16.55
CA TYR A 30 -8.11 -4.07 17.20
C TYR A 30 -9.22 -3.16 16.65
N ASP A 31 -9.75 -2.28 17.49
CA ASP A 31 -10.82 -1.34 17.13
C ASP A 31 -10.35 -0.20 16.18
N GLU A 32 -9.04 -0.06 15.97
CA GLU A 32 -8.48 0.94 15.05
C GLU A 32 -8.44 0.45 13.61
N GLU A 33 -9.07 1.20 12.71
CA GLU A 33 -8.93 0.97 11.26
C GLU A 33 -7.56 1.45 10.77
N ILE A 34 -6.90 0.58 10.01
CA ILE A 34 -5.71 0.94 9.25
C ILE A 34 -6.15 1.77 8.04
N THR A 35 -5.54 2.94 7.88
CA THR A 35 -5.76 3.79 6.72
C THR A 35 -4.87 3.36 5.55
N LEU A 36 -5.28 3.67 4.32
CA LEU A 36 -4.46 3.47 3.13
C LEU A 36 -3.09 4.15 3.27
N SER A 37 -3.03 5.36 3.84
CA SER A 37 -1.76 6.06 4.10
C SER A 37 -0.87 5.31 5.09
N SER A 38 -1.43 4.70 6.13
CA SER A 38 -0.68 3.90 7.10
C SER A 38 -0.14 2.62 6.47
N LEU A 39 -0.95 1.91 5.70
CA LEU A 39 -0.53 0.73 4.94
C LEU A 39 0.60 1.08 3.97
N VAL A 40 0.41 2.13 3.19
CA VAL A 40 1.39 2.59 2.21
C VAL A 40 2.68 3.03 2.91
N ARG A 41 2.61 3.76 4.01
CA ARG A 41 3.76 4.14 4.81
C ARG A 41 4.50 2.93 5.40
N TYR A 42 3.78 1.93 5.89
CA TYR A 42 4.36 0.67 6.37
C TYR A 42 5.14 -0.04 5.24
N LEU A 43 4.55 -0.14 4.04
CA LEU A 43 5.24 -0.67 2.86
C LEU A 43 6.48 0.16 2.49
N PHE A 44 6.46 1.47 2.75
CA PHE A 44 7.61 2.36 2.52
C PHE A 44 8.72 2.22 3.54
N GLU A 45 8.39 2.10 4.82
CA GLU A 45 9.36 1.97 5.91
C GLU A 45 10.20 0.69 5.75
N ASP A 46 9.61 -0.41 5.27
CA ASP A 46 10.32 -1.66 4.95
C ASP A 46 11.30 -1.54 3.76
N LEU A 47 11.20 -0.48 2.93
CA LEU A 47 11.86 -0.39 1.62
C LEU A 47 12.67 0.90 1.40
N MET A 48 12.71 1.78 2.40
CA MET A 48 13.45 3.06 2.37
C MET A 48 14.98 2.92 2.42
N ASP A 49 15.53 1.70 2.42
CA ASP A 49 16.98 1.51 2.32
C ASP A 49 17.54 1.74 0.90
N GLY A 50 16.74 2.19 -0.09
CA GLY A 50 17.33 2.58 -1.38
C GLY A 50 16.47 3.11 -2.54
N THR A 51 15.14 3.19 -2.48
CA THR A 51 14.34 3.41 -3.72
C THR A 51 13.46 4.67 -3.73
N ARG A 52 13.72 5.58 -4.68
CA ARG A 52 12.92 6.80 -4.96
C ARG A 52 11.63 6.55 -5.78
N ASN A 53 11.26 5.30 -6.07
CA ASN A 53 10.15 4.98 -6.97
C ASN A 53 9.05 4.15 -6.27
N ILE A 54 8.03 4.86 -5.80
CA ILE A 54 6.83 4.36 -5.10
C ILE A 54 6.08 3.31 -5.93
N THR A 55 5.90 3.55 -7.22
CA THR A 55 5.18 2.66 -8.13
C THR A 55 5.86 1.30 -8.26
N LYS A 56 7.19 1.30 -8.41
CA LYS A 56 7.97 0.06 -8.55
C LYS A 56 7.96 -0.76 -7.26
N VAL A 57 8.05 -0.09 -6.12
CA VAL A 57 8.02 -0.72 -4.79
C VAL A 57 6.70 -1.44 -4.57
N ILE A 58 5.58 -0.74 -4.76
CA ILE A 58 4.24 -1.30 -4.54
C ILE A 58 3.95 -2.39 -5.57
N GLY A 59 4.35 -2.19 -6.83
CA GLY A 59 4.25 -3.20 -7.87
C GLY A 59 5.00 -4.48 -7.50
N ASN A 60 6.25 -4.37 -7.08
CA ASN A 60 7.06 -5.52 -6.66
C ASN A 60 6.46 -6.27 -5.46
N TRP A 61 5.91 -5.54 -4.48
CA TRP A 61 5.27 -6.15 -3.32
C TRP A 61 4.02 -6.92 -3.74
N LEU A 62 3.14 -6.31 -4.54
CA LEU A 62 1.93 -6.98 -5.05
C LEU A 62 2.30 -8.21 -5.90
N ASP A 63 3.32 -8.11 -6.74
CA ASP A 63 3.77 -9.22 -7.59
C ASP A 63 4.41 -10.37 -6.79
N LYS A 64 5.01 -10.09 -5.63
CA LYS A 64 5.56 -11.11 -4.72
C LYS A 64 4.47 -11.97 -4.08
N TYR A 65 3.27 -11.42 -3.89
CA TYR A 65 2.15 -12.08 -3.23
C TYR A 65 1.02 -12.47 -4.19
N LYS A 66 1.28 -12.41 -5.50
CA LYS A 66 0.35 -12.79 -6.57
C LYS A 66 0.35 -14.30 -6.84
#